data_AF-Q8XJN5-F1
#
_entry.id   AF-Q8XJN5-F1
#
_cell.length_a   1.000
_cell.length_b   1.000
_cell.length_c   1.000
_cell.angle_alpha   90.00
_cell.angle_beta   90.00
_cell.angle_gamma   90.00
#
_symmetry.space_group_name_H-M   'P 1'
#
loop_
_entity.id
_entity.type
_entity.pdbx_description
1 polymer ?
#
loop_
_entity_poly.entity_id
_entity_poly.type
_entity_poly.pdbx_seq_one_letter_code
_entity_poly.pdbx_strand_id
1 'polypeptide(L)'
;MKGCVQALEEFKDIEIYITGPEDILKEAFSKFKYDKERVTFIDAKEVISTNEHPAMAVKKKKDSSLVKALRLVKDNQCEAVISAGSTGAFLTGCTLIVGRIKGVERPALAPVICQVKMVLL
;
A
#
# COMPACT_ATOMS: atom_id res chain seq x y z
N MET A 1 0.43 -5.70 -9.22
CA MET A 1 0.53 -5.46 -10.68
C MET A 1 -0.74 -5.87 -11.40
N LYS A 2 -1.02 -7.17 -11.61
CA LYS A 2 -2.29 -7.60 -12.25
C LYS A 2 -3.55 -7.01 -11.58
N GLY A 3 -3.61 -7.02 -10.24
CA GLY A 3 -4.72 -6.41 -9.50
C GLY A 3 -4.86 -4.90 -9.73
N CYS A 4 -3.76 -4.16 -9.94
CA CYS A 4 -3.82 -2.73 -10.28
C CYS A 4 -4.42 -2.52 -11.67
N VAL A 5 -4.02 -3.34 -12.64
CA VAL A 5 -4.55 -3.28 -14.01
C VAL A 5 -6.05 -3.60 -14.02
N GLN A 6 -6.47 -4.65 -13.30
CA GLN A 6 -7.87 -5.01 -13.15
C GLN A 6 -8.68 -3.89 -12.48
N ALA A 7 -8.13 -3.25 -11.44
CA ALA A 7 -8.79 -2.11 -10.80
C ALA A 7 -8.97 -0.92 -11.76
N LEU A 8 -7.99 -0.63 -12.62
CA LEU A 8 -8.12 0.44 -13.64
C LEU A 8 -9.12 0.10 -14.75
N GLU A 9 -9.32 -1.19 -15.02
CA GLU A 9 -10.33 -1.67 -15.97
C GLU A 9 -11.74 -1.52 -15.39
N GLU A 10 -11.93 -1.91 -14.12
CA GLU A 10 -13.21 -1.91 -13.41
C GLU A 10 -13.64 -0.50 -12.97
N PHE A 11 -12.72 0.29 -12.43
CA PHE A 11 -12.97 1.62 -11.90
C PHE A 11 -12.34 2.69 -12.80
N LYS A 12 -13.17 3.61 -13.30
CA LYS A 12 -12.76 4.68 -14.23
C LYS A 12 -12.35 5.97 -13.53
N ASP A 13 -12.73 6.10 -12.28
CA ASP A 13 -12.58 7.27 -11.40
C ASP A 13 -11.42 7.14 -10.41
N ILE A 14 -10.57 6.12 -10.58
CA ILE A 14 -9.38 5.93 -9.74
C ILE A 14 -8.10 6.21 -10.51
N GLU A 15 -7.12 6.75 -9.80
CA GLU A 15 -5.72 6.85 -10.17
C GLU A 15 -4.88 6.00 -9.21
N ILE A 16 -3.78 5.44 -9.71
CA ILE A 16 -2.94 4.53 -8.91
C ILE A 16 -1.50 5.03 -8.89
N TYR A 17 -1.00 5.26 -7.67
CA TYR A 17 0.42 5.50 -7.41
C TYR A 17 1.08 4.20 -6.95
N ILE A 18 2.17 3.82 -7.61
CA ILE A 18 2.89 2.56 -7.33
C ILE A 18 4.32 2.88 -6.92
N THR A 19 4.67 2.56 -5.68
CA THR A 19 6.00 2.81 -5.11
C THR A 19 6.88 1.58 -5.16
N GLY A 20 8.12 1.72 -5.64
CA GLY A 20 9.09 0.63 -5.77
C GLY A 20 10.19 1.02 -6.75
N PRO A 21 11.18 0.14 -7.02
CA PRO A 21 12.20 0.41 -8.02
C PRO A 21 11.55 0.66 -9.38
N GLU A 22 11.68 1.88 -9.89
CA GLU A 22 10.87 2.36 -11.02
C GLU A 22 11.12 1.57 -12.30
N ASP A 23 12.37 1.18 -12.54
CA ASP A 23 12.80 0.33 -13.64
C ASP A 23 12.09 -1.03 -13.62
N ILE A 24 12.09 -1.69 -12.47
CA ILE A 24 11.43 -3.00 -12.27
C ILE A 24 9.92 -2.86 -12.47
N LEU A 25 9.31 -1.79 -11.94
CA LEU A 25 7.89 -1.53 -12.08
C LEU A 25 7.51 -1.30 -13.55
N LYS A 26 8.23 -0.43 -14.26
CA LYS A 26 7.98 -0.13 -15.68
C LYS A 26 8.13 -1.38 -16.54
N GLU A 27 9.18 -2.17 -16.31
CA GLU A 27 9.38 -3.44 -17.02
C GLU A 27 8.21 -4.39 -16.76
N ALA A 28 7.82 -4.57 -15.51
CA ALA A 28 6.76 -5.52 -15.18
C ALA A 28 5.38 -5.07 -15.68
N PHE A 29 5.12 -3.76 -15.75
CA PHE A 29 3.90 -3.20 -16.34
C PHE A 29 3.91 -3.20 -17.87
N SER A 30 5.06 -3.31 -18.54
CA SER A 30 5.15 -3.32 -20.01
C SER A 30 4.32 -4.43 -20.69
N LYS A 31 4.05 -5.52 -19.94
CA LYS A 31 3.30 -6.69 -20.41
C LYS A 31 1.78 -6.50 -20.38
N PHE A 32 1.29 -5.41 -19.80
CA PHE A 32 -0.13 -5.14 -19.60
C PHE A 32 -0.58 -3.94 -20.43
N LYS A 33 -1.83 -3.96 -20.88
CA LYS A 33 -2.52 -2.79 -21.41
C LYS A 33 -3.25 -2.10 -20.27
N TYR A 34 -3.01 -0.82 -20.09
CA TYR A 34 -3.66 0.01 -19.09
C TYR A 34 -3.58 1.47 -19.52
N ASP A 35 -4.40 2.30 -18.89
CA ASP A 35 -4.35 3.74 -19.08
C ASP A 35 -3.15 4.32 -18.32
N LYS A 36 -2.15 4.80 -19.07
CA LYS A 36 -0.88 5.29 -18.51
C LYS A 36 -1.04 6.64 -17.80
N GLU A 37 -2.07 7.42 -18.14
CA GLU A 37 -2.30 8.72 -17.52
C GLU A 37 -2.79 8.56 -16.06
N ARG A 38 -3.42 7.42 -15.75
CA ARG A 38 -3.93 7.09 -14.42
C ARG A 38 -2.96 6.26 -13.58
N VAL A 39 -1.70 6.11 -14.00
CA VAL A 39 -0.67 5.37 -13.27
C VAL A 39 0.58 6.20 -13.11
N THR A 40 0.93 6.48 -11.86
CA THR A 40 2.18 7.15 -11.51
C THR A 40 3.12 6.18 -10.79
N PHE A 41 4.34 6.01 -11.32
CA PHE A 41 5.39 5.26 -10.64
C PHE A 41 6.23 6.20 -9.76
N ILE A 42 6.45 5.80 -8.52
CA ILE A 42 7.27 6.54 -7.56
C ILE A 42 8.48 5.67 -7.22
N ASP A 43 9.66 6.08 -7.68
CA ASP A 43 10.89 5.32 -7.42
C ASP A 43 11.13 5.16 -5.92
N ALA A 44 11.53 3.97 -5.50
CA ALA A 44 11.88 3.65 -4.11
C ALA A 44 12.92 2.54 -4.10
N LYS A 45 14.10 2.79 -3.52
CA LYS A 45 15.24 1.87 -3.61
C LYS A 45 15.36 0.94 -2.42
N GLU A 46 14.61 1.21 -1.35
CA GLU A 46 14.58 0.34 -0.18
C GLU A 46 13.29 -0.48 -0.10
N VAL A 47 13.39 -1.63 0.58
CA VAL A 47 12.25 -2.48 0.92
C VAL A 47 12.35 -2.82 2.40
N ILE A 48 11.21 -2.79 3.10
CA ILE A 48 11.10 -3.30 4.47
C ILE A 48 10.73 -4.78 4.38
N SER A 49 11.66 -5.65 4.79
CA SER A 49 11.46 -7.09 4.88
C SER A 49 10.55 -7.45 6.06
N THR A 50 9.90 -8.61 5.97
CA THR A 50 9.02 -9.16 7.02
C THR A 50 9.76 -9.54 8.30
N ASN A 51 11.08 -9.74 8.23
CA ASN A 51 11.91 -10.14 9.38
C ASN A 51 12.60 -8.96 10.09
N GLU A 52 12.25 -7.73 9.75
CA GLU A 52 12.81 -6.53 10.38
C GLU A 52 11.93 -6.04 11.54
N HIS A 53 12.56 -5.45 12.55
CA HIS A 53 11.82 -4.82 13.63
C HIS A 53 11.00 -3.62 13.09
N PRO A 54 9.65 -3.65 13.14
CA PRO A 54 8.80 -2.73 12.38
C PRO A 54 9.10 -1.25 12.60
N ALA A 55 9.15 -0.82 13.86
CA ALA A 55 9.38 0.59 14.21
C ALA A 55 10.76 1.10 13.79
N MET A 56 11.78 0.23 13.82
CA MET A 56 13.14 0.61 13.42
C MET A 56 13.25 0.68 11.91
N ALA A 57 12.66 -0.27 11.19
CA ALA A 57 12.65 -0.28 9.73
C ALA A 57 11.95 0.97 9.17
N VAL A 58 10.74 1.28 9.64
CA VAL A 58 9.99 2.50 9.23
C VAL A 58 10.74 3.80 9.58
N LYS A 59 11.47 3.82 10.70
CA LYS A 59 12.27 4.99 11.08
C LYS A 59 13.51 5.15 10.22
N LYS A 60 14.22 4.06 9.90
CA LYS A 60 15.50 4.11 9.19
C LYS A 60 15.34 4.17 7.67
N LYS A 61 14.47 3.33 7.09
CA LYS A 61 14.34 3.16 5.64
C LYS A 61 13.36 4.16 5.03
N LYS A 62 13.76 5.44 5.03
CA LYS A 62 12.93 6.54 4.53
C LYS A 62 12.68 6.46 3.02
N ASP A 63 13.55 5.79 2.29
CA ASP A 63 13.41 5.56 0.85
C ASP A 63 12.67 4.25 0.54
N SER A 64 12.08 3.59 1.54
CA SER A 64 11.34 2.35 1.30
C SER A 64 10.03 2.59 0.58
N SER A 65 9.66 1.65 -0.30
CA SER A 65 8.38 1.68 -1.01
C SER A 65 7.19 1.92 -0.07
N LEU A 66 7.16 1.20 1.06
CA LEU A 66 6.13 1.37 2.09
C LEU A 66 6.13 2.78 2.70
N VAL A 67 7.28 3.34 3.08
CA VAL A 67 7.34 4.67 3.69
C VAL A 67 6.94 5.75 2.69
N LYS A 68 7.37 5.65 1.43
CA LYS A 68 6.94 6.59 0.38
C LYS A 68 5.45 6.52 0.15
N ALA A 69 4.85 5.32 0.06
CA ALA A 69 3.41 5.17 -0.15
C ALA A 69 2.60 5.82 0.99
N LEU A 70 3.04 5.63 2.24
CA LEU A 70 2.41 6.25 3.41
C LEU A 70 2.56 7.78 3.42
N ARG A 71 3.67 8.31 2.88
CA ARG A 71 3.89 9.76 2.74
C ARG A 71 2.95 10.38 1.72
N LEU A 72 2.70 9.72 0.59
CA LEU A 72 1.72 10.20 -0.39
C LEU A 72 0.34 10.44 0.25
N VAL A 73 -0.11 9.52 1.12
CA VAL A 73 -1.35 9.70 1.87
C VAL A 73 -1.24 10.82 2.91
N LYS A 74 -0.13 10.88 3.65
CA LYS A 74 0.12 11.93 4.64
C LYS A 74 0.10 13.33 4.02
N ASP A 75 0.63 13.46 2.82
CA ASP A 75 0.79 14.71 2.10
C ASP A 75 -0.44 15.03 1.21
N ASN A 76 -1.54 14.27 1.36
CA ASN A 76 -2.80 14.40 0.64
C ASN A 76 -2.67 14.27 -0.89
N GLN A 77 -1.69 13.51 -1.37
CA GLN A 77 -1.53 13.16 -2.78
C GLN A 77 -2.29 11.87 -3.16
N CYS A 78 -2.64 11.06 -2.16
CA CYS A 78 -3.50 9.88 -2.33
C CYS A 78 -4.48 9.79 -1.15
N GLU A 79 -5.67 9.25 -1.39
CA GLU A 79 -6.71 9.09 -0.36
C GLU A 79 -6.53 7.79 0.44
N ALA A 80 -5.87 6.79 -0.14
CA ALA A 80 -5.70 5.47 0.46
C ALA A 80 -4.37 4.82 0.08
N VAL A 81 -3.97 3.81 0.85
CA VAL A 81 -2.77 3.01 0.60
C VAL A 81 -3.04 1.54 0.89
N ILE A 82 -2.54 0.68 0.00
CA ILE A 82 -2.64 -0.78 0.11
C ILE A 82 -1.23 -1.35 0.09
N SER A 83 -0.93 -2.29 1.00
CA SER A 83 0.36 -2.98 1.03
C SER A 83 0.17 -4.47 1.27
N ALA A 84 0.88 -5.28 0.49
CA ALA A 84 1.02 -6.72 0.71
C ALA A 84 2.36 -7.07 1.42
N GLY A 85 3.02 -6.07 2.01
CA GLY A 85 4.28 -6.23 2.73
C GLY A 85 4.10 -6.61 4.20
N SER A 86 5.09 -6.27 5.05
CA SER A 86 5.04 -6.53 6.48
C SER A 86 3.85 -5.81 7.16
N THR A 87 2.89 -6.57 7.68
CA THR A 87 1.73 -6.05 8.43
C THR A 87 2.15 -5.17 9.60
N GLY A 88 3.18 -5.59 10.35
CA GLY A 88 3.70 -4.83 11.49
C GLY A 88 4.30 -3.49 11.06
N ALA A 89 5.07 -3.48 9.97
CA ALA A 89 5.63 -2.24 9.42
C ALA A 89 4.53 -1.33 8.87
N PHE A 90 3.52 -1.89 8.21
CA PHE A 90 2.37 -1.14 7.69
C PHE A 90 1.61 -0.44 8.82
N LEU A 91 1.17 -1.17 9.86
CA LEU A 91 0.46 -0.59 10.99
C LEU A 91 1.31 0.44 11.75
N THR A 92 2.61 0.16 11.93
CA THR A 92 3.54 1.09 12.57
C THR A 92 3.69 2.37 11.74
N GLY A 93 3.84 2.22 10.42
CA GLY A 93 3.95 3.31 9.47
C GLY A 93 2.68 4.17 9.41
N CYS A 94 1.50 3.56 9.31
CA CYS A 94 0.22 4.27 9.38
C CYS A 94 0.11 5.09 10.67
N THR A 95 0.49 4.50 11.82
CA THR A 95 0.41 5.17 13.11
C THR A 95 1.36 6.36 13.22
N LEU A 96 2.61 6.20 12.75
CA LEU A 96 3.67 7.20 12.93
C LEU A 96 3.73 8.25 11.82
N ILE A 97 3.29 7.93 10.61
CA ILE A 97 3.42 8.79 9.42
C ILE A 97 2.07 9.42 9.09
N VAL A 98 1.05 8.60 8.78
CA VAL A 98 -0.29 9.09 8.41
C VAL A 98 -0.93 9.78 9.61
N GLY A 99 -0.94 9.08 10.75
CA GLY A 99 -1.53 9.53 11.99
C GLY A 99 -2.90 8.91 12.24
N ARG A 100 -3.47 9.22 13.41
CA ARG A 100 -4.78 8.72 13.84
C ARG A 100 -5.84 9.79 13.64
N ILE A 101 -7.07 9.36 13.44
CA ILE A 101 -8.24 10.24 13.51
C ILE A 101 -8.31 10.89 14.90
N LYS A 102 -8.72 12.17 14.96
CA LYS A 102 -8.84 12.91 16.22
C LYS A 102 -9.79 12.17 17.18
N GLY A 103 -9.34 11.95 18.41
CA GLY A 103 -10.08 11.23 19.44
C GLY A 103 -9.91 9.72 19.42
N VAL A 104 -9.25 9.14 18.41
CA VAL A 104 -8.93 7.70 18.38
C VAL A 104 -7.60 7.44 19.06
N GLU A 105 -7.61 6.66 20.14
CA GLU A 105 -6.40 6.34 20.89
C GLU A 105 -5.54 5.28 20.20
N ARG A 106 -6.11 4.21 19.62
CA ARG A 106 -5.32 3.14 19.00
C ARG A 106 -5.97 2.66 17.71
N PRO A 107 -5.19 2.45 16.63
CA PRO A 107 -5.71 1.80 15.44
C PRO A 107 -5.98 0.32 15.71
N ALA A 108 -6.98 -0.23 15.04
CA ALA A 108 -7.33 -1.65 15.11
C ALA A 108 -7.12 -2.31 13.75
N LEU A 109 -6.67 -3.57 13.75
CA LEU A 109 -6.66 -4.40 12.56
C LEU A 109 -8.02 -5.11 12.46
N ALA A 110 -8.73 -4.91 11.36
CA ALA A 110 -10.11 -5.39 11.20
C ALA A 110 -10.27 -6.22 9.91
N PRO A 111 -9.83 -7.50 9.90
CA PRO A 111 -10.07 -8.37 8.76
C PRO A 111 -11.54 -8.77 8.68
N VAL A 112 -12.05 -8.92 7.46
CA VAL A 112 -13.35 -9.54 7.21
C VAL A 112 -13.17 -11.05 7.17
N ILE A 113 -13.89 -11.78 8.04
CA ILE A 113 -13.86 -13.25 8.08
C ILE A 113 -15.20 -13.78 7.57
N CYS A 114 -15.15 -14.70 6.61
CA CYS A 114 -16.36 -15.34 6.08
C CYS A 114 -17.00 -16.26 7.12
N GLN A 115 -18.31 -16.15 7.32
CA GLN A 115 -19.05 -17.11 8.15
C GLN A 115 -19.44 -18.35 7.31
N VAL A 116 -19.22 -19.53 7.87
CA VAL A 116 -19.81 -20.76 7.33
C VAL A 116 -21.20 -20.91 7.93
N LYS A 117 -22.25 -20.78 7.12
CA LYS A 117 -23.57 -21.27 7.53
C LYS A 117 -23.49 -22.79 7.60
N MET A 118 -23.45 -23.34 8.81
CA MET A 118 -23.71 -24.77 9.02
C MET A 118 -25.16 -25.04 8.61
N VAL A 119 -25.36 -25.64 7.43
CA VAL A 119 -26.64 -26.23 7.06
C VAL A 119 -26.67 -27.60 7.74
N LEU A 120 -27.44 -27.71 8.82
CA LEU A 120 -27.83 -29.02 9.36
C LEU A 120 -28.77 -29.65 8.33
N LEU A 121 -28.28 -30.70 7.67
CA LEU A 121 -29.10 -31.63 6.88
C LEU A 121 -29.87 -32.57 7.82
#